data_AF-A0A8B8M4W4-F1
#
_entry.id   AF-A0A8B8M4W4-F1
#
_cell.length_a   1.000
_cell.length_b   1.000
_cell.length_c   1.000
_cell.angle_alpha   90.00
_cell.angle_beta   90.00
_cell.angle_gamma   90.00
#
_symmetry.space_group_name_H-M   'P 1'
#
loop_
_entity.id
_entity.type
_entity.pdbx_description
1 polymer ?
#
loop_
_entity_poly.entity_id
_entity_poly.type
_entity_poly.pdbx_seq_one_letter_code
_entity_poly.pdbx_strand_id
1 'polypeptide(L)'
;MCRAEAHQLYCRKPIFDALGVQLFAVLHEHIESEVKNFWPRYWGGVVLLDRGRDFYKALGGGKLLKEKFLSGFLLNPRALSNYKRAKDMQIEYNFKGEGEIKGGLYIVGSGKSGIAYQFIERNFGDWAPLAEVIEICTQMQIF
;
A
#
# COMPACT_ATOMS: atom_id res chain seq x y z
N MET A 1 0.43 -6.29 -8.19
CA MET A 1 1.16 -6.31 -6.90
C MET A 1 0.38 -5.57 -5.82
N CYS A 2 -0.07 -4.32 -6.04
CA CYS A 2 -0.84 -3.56 -5.05
C CYS A 2 -2.14 -4.24 -4.57
N ARG A 3 -2.89 -4.88 -5.47
CA ARG A 3 -4.09 -5.68 -5.11
C ARG A 3 -3.76 -6.82 -4.13
N ALA A 4 -2.60 -7.45 -4.32
CA ALA A 4 -2.16 -8.55 -3.48
C ALA A 4 -1.74 -8.06 -2.10
N GLU A 5 -1.01 -6.95 -2.01
CA GLU A 5 -0.70 -6.29 -0.73
C GLU A 5 -1.97 -5.88 0.02
N ALA A 6 -2.88 -5.18 -0.65
CA ALA A 6 -4.15 -4.75 -0.06
C ALA A 6 -4.95 -5.94 0.50
N HIS A 7 -5.03 -7.03 -0.26
CA HIS A 7 -5.67 -8.26 0.18
C HIS A 7 -4.97 -8.87 1.40
N GLN A 8 -3.63 -8.92 1.42
CA GLN A 8 -2.89 -9.44 2.59
C GLN A 8 -3.16 -8.64 3.86
N LEU A 9 -3.14 -7.31 3.78
CA LEU A 9 -3.46 -6.44 4.91
C LEU A 9 -4.92 -6.59 5.34
N TYR A 10 -5.85 -6.48 4.39
CA TYR A 10 -7.28 -6.45 4.69
C TYR A 10 -7.83 -7.80 5.18
N CYS A 11 -7.30 -8.93 4.71
CA CYS A 11 -7.65 -10.26 5.27
C CYS A 11 -7.32 -10.39 6.75
N ARG A 12 -6.45 -9.53 7.29
CA ARG A 12 -6.08 -9.49 8.71
C ARG A 12 -6.71 -8.33 9.45
N LYS A 13 -7.70 -7.65 8.85
CA LYS A 13 -8.49 -6.60 9.50
C LYS A 13 -8.95 -6.97 10.92
N PRO A 14 -9.39 -8.21 11.25
CA PRO A 14 -9.76 -8.54 12.62
C PRO A 14 -8.64 -8.32 13.66
N ILE A 15 -7.37 -8.48 13.28
CA ILE A 15 -6.22 -8.19 14.15
C ILE A 15 -6.13 -6.69 14.40
N PHE A 16 -6.18 -5.89 13.33
CA PHE A 16 -6.14 -4.43 13.45
C PHE A 16 -7.33 -3.86 14.21
N ASP A 17 -8.53 -4.43 14.01
CA ASP A 17 -9.74 -4.05 14.74
C ASP A 17 -9.61 -4.33 16.24
N ALA A 18 -9.07 -5.50 16.61
CA ALA A 18 -8.77 -5.83 18.01
C ALA A 18 -7.73 -4.88 18.61
N LEU A 19 -6.82 -4.36 17.79
CA LEU A 19 -5.85 -3.35 18.19
C LEU A 19 -6.42 -1.92 18.23
N GLY A 20 -7.69 -1.71 17.85
CA GLY A 20 -8.30 -0.38 17.75
C GLY A 20 -7.79 0.44 16.57
N VAL A 21 -7.14 -0.19 15.59
CA VAL A 21 -6.54 0.44 14.42
C VAL A 21 -7.50 0.40 13.23
N GLN A 22 -7.72 1.57 12.62
CA GLN A 22 -8.52 1.69 11.40
C GLN A 22 -7.63 1.61 10.16
N LEU A 23 -8.12 0.89 9.15
CA LEU A 23 -7.42 0.73 7.87
C LEU A 23 -8.08 1.58 6.77
N PHE A 24 -7.26 2.33 6.04
CA PHE A 24 -7.66 3.12 4.87
C PHE A 24 -6.81 2.75 3.66
N ALA A 25 -7.43 2.56 2.50
CA ALA A 25 -6.72 2.49 1.23
C ALA A 25 -6.71 3.88 0.59
N VAL A 26 -5.54 4.36 0.18
CA VAL A 26 -5.39 5.64 -0.51
C VAL A 26 -5.04 5.37 -1.97
N LEU A 27 -5.74 6.03 -2.90
CA LEU A 27 -5.51 5.94 -4.34
C LEU A 27 -4.99 7.28 -4.87
N HIS A 28 -4.00 7.28 -5.75
CA HIS A 28 -3.52 8.48 -6.45
C HIS A 28 -4.28 8.77 -7.76
N GLU A 29 -5.13 7.85 -8.19
CA GLU A 29 -5.86 7.93 -9.45
C GLU A 29 -7.23 7.28 -9.31
N HIS A 30 -8.22 7.84 -10.01
CA HIS A 30 -9.57 7.30 -10.07
C HIS A 30 -9.89 6.82 -11.49
N ILE A 31 -9.79 5.51 -11.70
CA ILE A 31 -10.30 4.83 -12.88
C ILE A 31 -11.46 3.96 -12.44
N GLU A 32 -12.69 4.30 -12.85
CA GLU A 32 -13.92 3.69 -12.34
C GLU A 32 -13.90 2.15 -12.43
N SER A 33 -13.43 1.60 -13.56
CA SER A 33 -13.31 0.14 -13.72
C SER A 33 -12.32 -0.47 -12.74
N GLU A 34 -11.20 0.21 -12.45
CA GLU A 34 -10.19 -0.29 -11.52
C GLU A 34 -10.68 -0.23 -10.08
N VAL A 35 -11.39 0.84 -9.71
CA VAL A 35 -11.99 0.97 -8.37
C VAL A 35 -13.05 -0.11 -8.15
N LYS A 36 -13.94 -0.35 -9.13
CA LYS A 36 -14.95 -1.42 -9.07
C LYS A 36 -14.34 -2.83 -8.97
N ASN A 37 -13.22 -3.05 -9.65
CA ASN A 37 -12.50 -4.33 -9.58
C ASN A 37 -11.70 -4.49 -8.26
N PHE A 38 -11.30 -3.39 -7.64
CA PHE A 38 -10.52 -3.35 -6.42
C PHE A 38 -11.39 -3.47 -5.16
N TRP A 39 -12.43 -2.64 -5.08
CA TRP A 39 -13.33 -2.49 -3.95
C TRP A 39 -14.74 -2.98 -4.36
N PRO A 40 -15.35 -3.93 -3.63
CA PRO A 40 -14.94 -4.43 -2.30
C PRO A 40 -14.04 -5.69 -2.32
N ARG A 41 -13.64 -6.19 -3.50
CA ARG A 41 -13.04 -7.54 -3.66
C ARG A 41 -11.72 -7.76 -2.90
N TYR A 42 -10.81 -6.80 -2.95
CA TYR A 42 -9.48 -6.90 -2.31
C TYR A 42 -9.34 -5.97 -1.10
N TRP A 43 -10.27 -5.04 -0.95
CA TRP A 43 -10.35 -4.10 0.16
C TRP A 43 -11.83 -3.85 0.45
N GLY A 44 -12.30 -4.14 1.65
CA GLY A 44 -13.70 -3.89 2.05
C GLY A 44 -13.87 -2.61 2.88
N GLY A 45 -12.80 -1.89 3.16
CA GLY A 45 -12.79 -0.71 4.03
C GLY A 45 -12.99 0.60 3.27
N VAL A 46 -12.70 1.70 3.96
CA VAL A 46 -12.72 3.04 3.35
C VAL A 46 -11.61 3.15 2.30
N VAL A 47 -11.96 3.75 1.17
CA VAL A 47 -11.05 4.08 0.07
C VAL A 47 -11.06 5.59 -0.13
N LEU A 48 -9.90 6.22 -0.08
CA LEU A 48 -9.70 7.65 -0.23
C LEU A 48 -9.01 7.95 -1.55
N LEU A 49 -9.50 8.96 -2.28
CA LEU A 49 -8.82 9.46 -3.48
C LEU A 49 -7.98 10.69 -3.11
N ASP A 50 -6.66 10.53 -3.16
CA ASP A 50 -5.72 11.62 -3.01
C ASP A 50 -5.47 12.31 -4.36
N ARG A 51 -6.36 13.26 -4.68
CA ARG A 51 -6.30 14.03 -5.93
C ARG A 51 -5.00 14.83 -6.07
N GLY A 52 -4.45 15.32 -4.95
CA GLY A 52 -3.20 16.07 -4.90
C GLY A 52 -1.96 15.19 -5.00
N ARG A 53 -2.11 13.89 -4.75
CA ARG A 53 -1.03 12.91 -4.55
C ARG A 53 -0.13 13.30 -3.38
N ASP A 54 -0.66 14.01 -2.39
CA ASP A 54 0.10 14.55 -1.26
C ASP A 54 0.53 13.46 -0.27
N PHE A 55 -0.24 12.38 -0.11
CA PHE A 55 0.19 11.17 0.58
C PHE A 55 1.45 10.59 -0.07
N TYR A 56 1.45 10.49 -1.40
CA TYR A 56 2.56 9.95 -2.17
C TYR A 56 3.77 10.89 -2.21
N LYS A 57 3.54 12.21 -2.26
CA LYS A 57 4.62 13.19 -2.12
C LYS A 57 5.23 13.15 -0.72
N ALA A 58 4.43 12.98 0.33
CA ALA A 58 4.93 12.87 1.69
C ALA A 58 5.87 11.66 1.84
N LEU A 59 5.57 10.54 1.17
CA LEU A 59 6.47 9.37 1.11
C LEU A 59 7.83 9.71 0.48
N GLY A 60 7.87 10.62 -0.49
CA GLY A 60 9.08 11.07 -1.18
C GLY A 60 9.66 12.40 -0.73
N GLY A 61 9.38 12.86 0.50
CA GLY A 61 9.93 14.12 1.02
C GLY A 61 9.45 15.36 0.26
N GLY A 62 8.18 15.37 -0.14
CA GLY A 62 7.53 16.45 -0.90
C GLY A 62 7.54 16.24 -2.43
N LYS A 63 8.10 15.14 -2.92
CA LYS A 63 8.15 14.80 -4.35
C LYS A 63 7.57 13.42 -4.60
N LEU A 64 7.01 13.23 -5.79
CA LEU A 64 6.58 11.89 -6.21
C LEU A 64 7.80 11.04 -6.51
N LEU A 65 7.94 9.93 -5.80
CA LEU A 65 8.89 8.90 -6.15
C LEU A 65 8.34 8.17 -7.37
N LYS A 66 9.04 8.29 -8.49
CA LYS A 66 8.69 7.62 -9.75
C LYS A 66 9.86 6.82 -10.25
N GLU A 67 9.57 5.69 -10.87
CA GLU A 67 10.57 4.92 -11.59
C GLU A 67 9.98 4.44 -12.91
N LYS A 68 10.76 4.50 -13.99
CA LYS A 68 10.28 4.06 -15.30
C LYS A 68 10.05 2.55 -15.31
N PHE A 69 9.02 2.10 -16.01
CA PHE A 69 8.69 0.68 -16.09
C PHE A 69 9.86 -0.18 -16.58
N LEU A 70 10.57 0.24 -17.63
CA LEU A 70 11.69 -0.53 -18.20
C LEU A 70 12.83 -0.74 -17.17
N SER A 71 13.32 0.35 -16.56
CA SER A 71 14.44 0.27 -15.63
C SER A 71 14.04 -0.29 -14.27
N GLY A 72 12.89 0.09 -13.76
CA GLY A 72 12.45 -0.26 -12.41
C GLY A 72 11.78 -1.62 -12.30
N PHE A 73 11.19 -2.13 -13.39
CA PHE A 73 10.49 -3.41 -13.38
C PHE A 73 11.22 -4.47 -14.21
N LEU A 74 11.36 -4.27 -15.53
CA LEU A 74 11.87 -5.31 -16.43
C LEU A 74 13.35 -5.64 -16.18
N LEU A 75 14.16 -4.64 -15.84
CA LEU A 75 15.60 -4.80 -15.57
C LEU A 75 15.91 -4.98 -14.08
N ASN A 76 14.90 -5.01 -13.22
CA ASN A 76 15.07 -5.10 -11.77
C ASN A 76 14.72 -6.51 -11.26
N PRO A 77 15.70 -7.33 -10.85
CA PRO A 77 15.44 -8.69 -10.39
C PRO A 77 14.57 -8.76 -9.14
N ARG A 78 14.61 -7.72 -8.27
CA ARG A 78 13.74 -7.65 -7.09
C ARG A 78 12.29 -7.42 -7.50
N ALA A 79 12.03 -6.51 -8.43
CA ALA A 79 10.69 -6.25 -8.94
C ALA A 79 10.08 -7.49 -9.62
N LEU A 80 10.89 -8.24 -10.38
CA LEU A 80 10.47 -9.51 -10.99
C LEU A 80 10.13 -10.57 -9.92
N SER A 81 10.93 -10.66 -8.85
CA SER A 81 10.65 -11.55 -7.71
C SER A 81 9.35 -11.16 -7.00
N ASN A 82 9.15 -9.87 -6.73
CA ASN A 82 7.92 -9.33 -6.13
C ASN A 82 6.69 -9.64 -7.00
N TYR A 83 6.83 -9.52 -8.31
CA TYR A 83 5.76 -9.86 -9.25
C TYR A 83 5.42 -11.35 -9.22
N LYS A 84 6.44 -12.23 -9.19
CA LYS A 84 6.23 -13.68 -9.04
C LYS A 84 5.49 -13.99 -7.74
N ARG A 85 5.94 -13.44 -6.61
CA ARG A 85 5.30 -13.58 -5.30
C ARG A 85 3.83 -13.13 -5.31
N ALA A 86 3.51 -12.05 -6.02
CA ALA A 86 2.13 -11.59 -6.17
C ALA A 86 1.29 -12.49 -7.08
N LYS A 87 1.87 -13.05 -8.14
CA LYS A 87 1.20 -14.01 -9.04
C LYS A 87 0.86 -15.31 -8.35
N ASP A 88 1.73 -15.79 -7.47
CA ASP A 88 1.53 -17.04 -6.73
C ASP A 88 0.31 -16.97 -5.80
N MET A 89 -0.17 -15.76 -5.48
CA MET A 89 -1.43 -15.53 -4.75
C MET A 89 -2.70 -15.66 -5.63
N GLN A 90 -2.56 -15.91 -6.93
CA GLN A 90 -3.67 -16.04 -7.89
C GLN A 90 -4.62 -14.83 -7.93
N ILE A 91 -4.09 -13.64 -7.60
CA ILE A 91 -4.84 -12.37 -7.65
C ILE A 91 -4.70 -11.74 -9.03
N GLU A 92 -5.83 -11.34 -9.61
CA GLU A 92 -5.86 -10.65 -10.90
C GLU A 92 -5.09 -9.33 -10.85
N TYR A 93 -4.26 -9.07 -11.86
CA TYR A 93 -3.51 -7.83 -12.03
C TYR A 93 -3.74 -7.25 -13.43
N ASN A 94 -3.49 -5.95 -13.57
CA ASN A 94 -3.40 -5.27 -14.86
C ASN A 94 -2.38 -4.12 -14.75
N PHE A 95 -2.09 -3.49 -15.89
CA PHE A 95 -1.20 -2.33 -16.00
C PHE A 95 -1.97 -1.06 -16.40
N LYS A 96 -3.26 -0.97 -16.06
CA LYS A 96 -4.11 0.17 -16.41
C LYS A 96 -3.92 1.30 -15.40
N GLY A 97 -3.65 2.51 -15.90
CA GLY A 97 -3.45 3.72 -15.10
C GLY A 97 -1.98 4.09 -14.92
N GLU A 98 -1.72 4.99 -13.99
CA GLU A 98 -0.39 5.42 -13.58
C GLU A 98 0.33 4.27 -12.85
N GLY A 99 1.37 3.72 -13.49
CA GLY A 99 2.12 2.57 -13.00
C GLY A 99 3.54 2.89 -12.53
N GLU A 100 3.96 4.16 -12.48
CA GLU A 100 5.34 4.53 -12.16
C GLU A 100 5.53 5.12 -10.76
N ILE A 101 4.45 5.63 -10.15
CA ILE A 101 4.49 6.18 -8.80
C ILE A 101 4.67 5.07 -7.77
N LYS A 102 5.65 5.23 -6.88
CA LYS A 102 5.87 4.33 -5.75
C LYS A 102 4.84 4.57 -4.66
N GLY A 103 4.35 3.47 -4.10
CA GLY A 103 3.46 3.46 -2.96
C GLY A 103 4.20 3.44 -1.63
N GLY A 104 3.44 3.15 -0.59
CA GLY A 104 3.95 3.04 0.77
C GLY A 104 2.81 2.92 1.77
N LEU A 105 3.17 2.90 3.04
CA LEU A 105 2.25 2.75 4.15
C LEU A 105 2.66 3.70 5.28
N TYR A 106 1.67 4.33 5.89
CA TYR A 106 1.83 5.06 7.15
C TYR A 106 1.00 4.39 8.23
N ILE A 107 1.57 4.32 9.44
CA ILE A 107 0.81 4.12 10.67
C ILE A 107 0.80 5.46 11.39
N VAL A 108 -0.39 6.01 11.60
CA VAL A 108 -0.59 7.30 12.24
C VAL A 108 -1.12 7.04 13.65
N GLY A 109 -0.46 7.60 14.65
CA GLY A 109 -0.89 7.47 16.04
C GLY A 109 -2.05 8.39 16.39
N SER A 110 -2.69 8.09 17.52
CA SER A 110 -3.86 8.81 17.98
C SER A 110 -3.56 10.26 18.40
N GLY A 111 -4.51 11.16 18.15
CA GLY A 111 -4.40 12.55 18.58
C GLY A 111 -3.27 13.27 17.85
N LYS A 112 -2.30 13.81 18.61
CA LYS A 112 -1.19 14.61 18.08
C LYS A 112 0.16 13.86 18.10
N SER A 113 0.16 12.54 18.25
CA SER A 113 1.40 11.75 18.31
C SER A 113 2.12 11.64 16.96
N GLY A 114 1.45 11.97 15.85
CA GLY A 114 2.06 11.99 14.52
C GLY A 114 2.21 10.60 13.90
N ILE A 115 3.24 10.43 13.06
CA ILE A 115 3.51 9.19 12.33
C ILE A 115 4.31 8.24 13.23
N ALA A 116 3.75 7.08 13.54
CA ALA A 116 4.41 6.03 14.32
C ALA A 116 5.32 5.15 13.44
N TYR A 117 4.94 4.96 12.16
CA TYR A 117 5.72 4.16 11.22
C TYR A 117 5.47 4.60 9.78
N GLN A 118 6.51 4.46 8.96
CA GLN A 118 6.50 4.75 7.54
C GLN A 118 7.23 3.65 6.78
N PHE A 119 6.57 3.09 5.79
CA PHE A 119 7.17 2.24 4.78
C PHE A 119 7.08 2.92 3.41
N ILE A 120 8.18 2.91 2.67
CA ILE A 120 8.27 3.47 1.31
C ILE A 120 8.66 2.34 0.36
N GLU A 121 7.87 2.13 -0.68
CA GLU A 121 8.17 1.16 -1.74
C GLU A 121 9.43 1.59 -2.49
N ARG A 122 10.53 0.84 -2.36
CA ARG A 122 11.81 1.15 -3.02
C ARG A 122 11.87 0.55 -4.43
N ASN A 123 11.47 -0.70 -4.57
CA ASN A 123 11.33 -1.42 -5.83
C ASN A 123 9.86 -1.71 -6.09
N PHE A 124 9.46 -1.83 -7.35
CA PHE A 124 8.07 -2.20 -7.66
C PHE A 124 7.66 -3.50 -6.96
N GLY A 125 6.53 -3.47 -6.27
CA GLY A 125 5.96 -4.56 -5.50
C GLY A 125 6.63 -4.84 -4.16
N ASP A 126 7.51 -3.96 -3.67
CA ASP A 126 7.93 -4.02 -2.27
C ASP A 126 6.70 -3.72 -1.40
N TRP A 127 6.38 -4.61 -0.47
CA TRP A 127 5.23 -4.45 0.44
C TRP A 127 5.72 -4.19 1.85
N ALA A 128 4.95 -3.43 2.62
CA ALA A 128 5.24 -3.23 4.03
C ALA A 128 5.27 -4.60 4.74
N PRO A 129 6.33 -4.92 5.51
CA PRO A 129 6.39 -6.19 6.21
C PRO A 129 5.25 -6.30 7.23
N LEU A 130 4.30 -7.20 6.96
CA LEU A 130 3.08 -7.31 7.75
C LEU A 130 3.34 -7.55 9.25
N ALA A 131 4.35 -8.36 9.58
CA ALA A 131 4.72 -8.61 10.97
C ALA A 131 5.20 -7.34 11.68
N GLU A 132 5.98 -6.50 10.99
CA GLU A 132 6.44 -5.21 11.50
C GLU A 132 5.26 -4.24 11.68
N VAL A 133 4.35 -4.19 10.70
CA VAL A 133 3.14 -3.36 10.78
C VAL A 133 2.27 -3.73 12.00
N ILE A 134 2.04 -5.03 12.23
CA ILE A 134 1.28 -5.51 13.39
C ILE A 134 2.00 -5.20 14.71
N GLU A 135 3.32 -5.40 14.76
CA GLU A 135 4.13 -5.12 15.95
C GLU A 135 4.05 -3.65 16.35
N ILE A 136 4.23 -2.73 15.39
CA ILE A 136 4.09 -1.28 15.67
C ILE A 136 2.68 -0.96 16.17
N CYS A 137 1.64 -1.47 15.52
CA CYS A 137 0.26 -1.27 15.97
C CYS A 137 0.02 -1.79 17.39
N THR A 138 0.66 -2.90 17.78
CA THR A 138 0.56 -3.48 19.12
C THR A 138 1.25 -2.60 20.16
N GLN A 139 2.45 -2.11 19.86
CA GLN A 139 3.21 -1.22 20.76
C GLN A 139 2.49 0.11 21.01
N MET A 140 1.69 0.58 20.04
CA MET A 140 0.89 1.80 20.19
C MET A 140 -0.25 1.69 21.20
N GLN A 141 -0.69 0.48 21.58
CA GLN A 141 -1.73 0.30 22.61
C GLN A 141 -1.21 0.48 24.04
N ILE A 142 0.10 0.49 24.25
CA ILE A 142 0.73 0.45 25.58
C ILE A 142 0.85 1.86 26.20
N PHE A 143 0.36 2.90 25.51
CA PHE A 143 0.42 4.30 25.96
C PHE A 143 -0.96 4.88 26.31
#